data_AF-A0A401QG09-F1
#
_entry.id   AF-A0A401QG09-F1
#
_cell.length_a   1.000
_cell.length_b   1.000
_cell.length_c   1.000
_cell.angle_alpha   90.00
_cell.angle_beta   90.00
_cell.angle_gamma   90.00
#
_symmetry.space_group_name_H-M   'P 1'
#
loop_
_entity.id
_entity.type
_entity.pdbx_description
1 polymer ?
#
loop_
_entity_poly.entity_id
_entity_poly.type
_entity_poly.pdbx_seq_one_letter_code
_entity_poly.pdbx_strand_id
1 'polypeptide(L)'
;GELTQEELYIGVEMLSAVALIDRALEAGDYGAFWRNLISAATGLTNIQDCCAQRYFAELTALKQRARRDGEVPLSWNDLQMCVHAVNSAVEKEHDSEW
;
A
#
# COMPACT_ATOMS: atom_id res chain seq x y z
N GLY A 1 24.27 15.16 -9.57
CA GLY A 1 23.13 14.84 -10.44
C GLY A 1 21.97 15.64 -9.93
N GLU A 2 21.56 16.68 -10.66
CA GLU A 2 20.29 17.35 -10.39
C GLU A 2 19.19 16.39 -10.81
N LEU A 3 18.33 16.00 -9.87
CA LEU A 3 17.11 15.29 -10.17
C LEU A 3 16.32 16.14 -11.16
N THR A 4 15.98 15.56 -12.30
CA THR A 4 15.20 16.22 -13.34
C THR A 4 13.81 16.59 -12.77
N GLN A 5 13.18 17.66 -13.27
CA GLN A 5 11.85 18.08 -12.80
C GLN A 5 10.81 16.95 -12.89
N GLU A 6 10.98 15.98 -13.79
CA GLU A 6 10.17 14.78 -13.90
C GLU A 6 10.36 13.81 -12.72
N GLU A 7 11.59 13.57 -12.26
CA GLU A 7 11.87 12.73 -11.08
C GLU A 7 11.31 13.35 -9.78
N LEU A 8 11.34 14.69 -9.69
CA LEU A 8 10.73 15.44 -8.58
C LEU A 8 9.20 15.37 -8.60
N TYR A 9 8.58 15.44 -9.80
CA TYR A 9 7.13 15.37 -9.96
C TYR A 9 6.58 13.97 -9.61
N ILE A 10 7.28 12.92 -10.03
CA ILE A 10 6.94 11.51 -9.70
C ILE A 10 7.02 11.28 -8.19
N GLY A 11 8.04 11.84 -7.52
CA GLY A 11 8.17 11.74 -6.07
C GLY A 11 7.00 12.34 -5.29
N VAL A 12 6.46 13.48 -5.75
CA VAL A 12 5.33 14.16 -5.10
C VAL A 12 4.02 13.43 -5.33
N GLU A 13 3.77 12.90 -6.53
CA GLU A 13 2.56 12.12 -6.81
C GLU A 13 2.53 10.82 -6.00
N MET A 14 3.67 10.13 -5.89
CA MET A 14 3.75 8.89 -5.11
C MET A 14 3.52 9.14 -3.62
N LEU A 15 4.14 10.18 -3.06
CA LEU A 15 3.92 10.57 -1.65
C LEU A 15 2.46 10.97 -1.39
N SER A 16 1.81 11.64 -2.35
CA SER A 16 0.40 12.02 -2.25
C SER A 16 -0.51 10.79 -2.28
N ALA A 17 -0.23 9.82 -3.14
CA ALA A 17 -0.97 8.57 -3.22
C ALA A 17 -0.85 7.76 -1.92
N VAL A 18 0.35 7.69 -1.34
CA VAL A 18 0.57 7.05 -0.03
C VAL A 18 -0.21 7.75 1.07
N ALA A 19 -0.19 9.08 1.13
CA ALA A 19 -0.96 9.84 2.12
C ALA A 19 -2.49 9.65 1.97
N LEU A 20 -2.99 9.54 0.74
CA LEU A 20 -4.40 9.27 0.47
C LEU A 20 -4.80 7.86 0.92
N ILE A 21 -3.95 6.86 0.69
CA ILE A 21 -4.13 5.50 1.19
C ILE A 21 -4.13 5.49 2.72
N ASP A 22 -3.16 6.17 3.32
CA ASP A 22 -2.98 6.27 4.76
C ASP A 22 -4.23 6.89 5.44
N ARG A 23 -4.81 7.92 4.83
CA ARG A 23 -6.07 8.55 5.27
C ARG A 23 -7.29 7.66 5.07
N ALA A 24 -7.36 6.93 3.94
CA ALA A 24 -8.45 5.99 3.68
C ALA A 24 -8.48 4.85 4.72
N LEU A 25 -7.30 4.37 5.14
CA LEU A 25 -7.16 3.38 6.21
C LEU A 25 -7.64 3.93 7.56
N GLU A 26 -7.38 5.21 7.88
CA GLU A 26 -7.91 5.83 9.11
C GLU A 26 -9.42 5.99 9.10
N ALA A 27 -9.97 6.34 7.95
CA ALA A 27 -11.41 6.49 7.77
C ALA A 27 -12.12 5.13 7.73
N GLY A 28 -11.38 4.01 7.62
CA GLY A 28 -11.95 2.70 7.35
C GLY A 28 -12.62 2.61 5.96
N ASP A 29 -12.26 3.51 5.04
CA ASP A 29 -12.84 3.59 3.70
C ASP A 29 -12.11 2.64 2.75
N TYR A 30 -12.59 1.41 2.67
CA TYR A 30 -12.08 0.40 1.74
C TYR A 30 -12.17 0.84 0.27
N GLY A 31 -13.23 1.56 -0.11
CA GLY A 31 -13.42 1.99 -1.50
C GLY A 31 -12.41 3.05 -1.91
N ALA A 32 -12.15 4.03 -1.06
CA ALA A 32 -11.09 5.01 -1.28
C ALA A 32 -9.71 4.37 -1.22
N PHE A 33 -9.48 3.46 -0.27
CA PHE A 33 -8.24 2.70 -0.17
C PHE A 33 -7.93 1.99 -1.48
N TRP A 34 -8.89 1.19 -1.98
CA TRP A 34 -8.68 0.37 -3.16
C TRP A 34 -8.42 1.21 -4.41
N ARG A 35 -9.21 2.27 -4.63
CA ARG A 35 -9.02 3.20 -5.76
C ARG A 35 -7.65 3.85 -5.75
N ASN A 36 -7.14 4.24 -4.57
CA ASN A 36 -5.82 4.84 -4.47
C ASN A 36 -4.72 3.78 -4.62
N LEU A 37 -4.89 2.58 -4.07
CA LEU A 37 -3.92 1.50 -4.16
C LEU A 37 -3.67 1.07 -5.62
N ILE A 38 -4.72 0.85 -6.40
CA ILE A 38 -4.62 0.47 -7.82
C ILE A 38 -4.27 1.65 -8.75
N SER A 39 -4.21 2.87 -8.21
CA SER A 39 -3.85 4.04 -9.00
C SER A 39 -2.42 3.92 -9.48
N ALA A 40 -2.18 4.26 -10.76
CA ALA A 40 -0.84 4.35 -11.32
C ALA A 40 0.07 5.32 -10.54
N ALA A 41 -0.53 6.29 -9.83
CA ALA A 41 0.20 7.24 -8.98
C ALA A 41 0.96 6.57 -7.82
N THR A 42 0.57 5.37 -7.38
CA THR A 42 1.31 4.65 -6.34
C THR A 42 2.57 3.96 -6.87
N GLY A 43 2.67 3.74 -8.19
CA GLY A 43 3.75 2.96 -8.79
C GLY A 43 3.83 1.49 -8.32
N LEU A 44 2.82 0.99 -7.60
CA LEU A 44 2.78 -0.39 -7.11
C LEU A 44 2.47 -1.35 -8.25
N THR A 45 3.24 -2.43 -8.33
CA THR A 45 3.04 -3.53 -9.28
C THR A 45 2.53 -4.76 -8.54
N ASN A 46 1.99 -5.74 -9.29
CA ASN A 46 1.47 -7.01 -8.75
C ASN A 46 0.29 -6.88 -7.77
N ILE A 47 -0.51 -5.82 -7.86
CA ILE A 47 -1.76 -5.76 -7.07
C ILE A 47 -2.76 -6.78 -7.65
N GLN A 48 -3.32 -7.62 -6.78
CA GLN A 48 -4.32 -8.62 -7.16
C GLN A 48 -5.67 -8.34 -6.48
N ASP A 49 -6.75 -8.30 -7.27
CA ASP A 49 -8.10 -8.00 -6.80
C ASP A 49 -8.59 -9.02 -5.74
N CYS A 50 -8.23 -10.30 -5.90
CA CYS A 50 -8.56 -11.36 -4.94
C CYS A 50 -7.91 -11.14 -3.56
N CYS A 51 -6.81 -10.40 -3.51
CA CYS A 51 -6.06 -10.09 -2.31
C CYS A 51 -6.45 -8.73 -1.69
N ALA A 52 -7.34 -7.96 -2.32
CA ALA A 52 -7.66 -6.59 -1.93
C ALA A 52 -8.09 -6.45 -0.47
N GLN A 53 -8.93 -7.37 0.03
CA GLN A 53 -9.35 -7.37 1.43
C GLN A 53 -8.20 -7.68 2.39
N ARG A 54 -7.29 -8.58 2.02
CA ARG A 54 -6.11 -8.94 2.83
C ARG A 54 -5.13 -7.77 2.93
N TYR A 55 -4.86 -7.06 1.82
CA TYR A 55 -4.02 -5.85 1.86
C TYR A 55 -4.59 -4.81 2.82
N PHE A 56 -5.90 -4.55 2.73
CA PHE A 56 -6.56 -3.58 3.59
C PHE A 56 -6.45 -3.95 5.08
N ALA A 57 -6.69 -5.22 5.42
CA ALA A 57 -6.58 -5.71 6.79
C ALA A 57 -5.15 -5.61 7.34
N GLU A 58 -4.16 -6.08 6.58
CA GLU A 58 -2.75 -6.04 6.98
C GLU A 58 -2.22 -4.62 7.14
N LEU A 59 -2.53 -3.70 6.20
CA LEU A 59 -2.12 -2.31 6.31
C LEU A 59 -2.82 -1.58 7.46
N THR A 60 -4.09 -1.90 7.72
CA THR A 60 -4.80 -1.36 8.89
C THR A 60 -4.14 -1.83 10.18
N ALA A 61 -3.78 -3.12 10.27
CA ALA A 61 -3.09 -3.67 11.44
C ALA A 61 -1.68 -3.07 11.62
N LEU A 62 -0.94 -2.91 10.53
CA LEU A 62 0.38 -2.27 10.53
C LEU A 62 0.29 -0.84 11.05
N LYS A 63 -0.70 -0.08 10.56
CA LYS A 63 -0.95 1.30 11.00
C LYS A 63 -1.36 1.39 12.46
N GLN A 64 -2.21 0.47 12.94
CA GLN A 64 -2.59 0.41 14.35
C GLN A 64 -1.40 0.11 15.27
N ARG A 65 -0.43 -0.70 14.80
CA ARG A 65 0.83 -0.95 15.52
C ARG A 65 1.71 0.30 15.51
N ALA A 66 1.90 0.92 14.35
CA ALA A 66 2.67 2.15 14.22
C ALA A 66 2.14 3.27 15.14
N ARG A 67 0.81 3.47 15.20
CA ARG A 67 0.19 4.44 16.12
C ARG A 67 0.55 4.26 17.59
N ARG A 68 0.90 3.05 18.05
CA ARG A 68 1.35 2.82 19.43
C ARG A 68 2.75 3.36 19.69
N ASP A 69 3.57 3.46 18.65
CA ASP A 69 4.97 3.89 18.70
C ASP A 69 5.15 5.37 18.29
N GLY A 70 4.05 6.05 17.94
CA GLY A 70 3.96 7.42 17.43
C GLY A 70 3.15 7.43 16.14
N GLU A 71 2.32 8.45 15.89
CA GLU A 71 1.48 8.53 14.68
C GLU A 71 2.33 8.74 13.41
N VAL A 72 3.08 7.72 13.00
CA VAL A 72 3.90 7.73 11.81
C VAL A 72 3.03 7.31 10.62
N PRO A 73 2.95 8.13 9.56
CA PRO A 73 2.23 7.77 8.35
C PRO A 73 2.89 6.57 7.67
N LEU A 74 2.10 5.75 6.99
CA LEU A 74 2.65 4.66 6.18
C LEU A 74 3.62 5.20 5.12
N SER A 75 4.73 4.50 4.91
CA SER A 75 5.63 4.76 3.80
C SER A 75 5.25 3.94 2.58
N TRP A 76 5.71 4.35 1.41
CA TRP A 76 5.56 3.55 0.19
C TRP A 76 6.19 2.16 0.31
N ASN A 77 7.31 2.06 1.03
CA ASN A 77 7.98 0.79 1.29
C ASN A 77 7.07 -0.15 2.12
N ASP A 78 6.33 0.37 3.08
CA ASP A 78 5.37 -0.41 3.87
C ASP A 78 4.23 -0.96 3.00
N LEU A 79 3.73 -0.14 2.06
CA LEU A 79 2.73 -0.58 1.09
C LEU A 79 3.26 -1.70 0.18
N GLN A 80 4.45 -1.51 -0.39
CA GLN A 80 5.05 -2.51 -1.27
C GLN A 80 5.34 -3.82 -0.54
N MET A 81 5.90 -3.76 0.67
CA MET A 81 6.16 -4.94 1.50
C MET A 81 4.86 -5.67 1.84
N CYS A 82 3.79 -4.95 2.17
CA CYS A 82 2.50 -5.56 2.46
C CYS A 82 1.93 -6.28 1.24
N VAL A 83 1.89 -5.63 0.07
CA VAL A 83 1.39 -6.23 -1.17
C VAL A 83 2.19 -7.49 -1.52
N HIS A 84 3.53 -7.41 -1.46
CA HIS A 84 4.39 -8.55 -1.71
C HIS A 84 4.17 -9.70 -0.72
N ALA A 85 4.06 -9.41 0.57
CA ALA A 85 3.87 -10.42 1.61
C ALA A 85 2.51 -11.14 1.46
N VAL A 86 1.44 -10.40 1.20
CA VAL A 86 0.11 -10.97 0.99
C VAL A 86 0.07 -11.81 -0.28
N ASN A 87 0.64 -11.34 -1.38
CA ASN A 87 0.72 -12.12 -2.61
C ASN A 87 1.50 -13.42 -2.42
N SER A 88 2.68 -13.34 -1.78
CA SER A 88 3.48 -14.53 -1.51
C SER A 88 2.78 -15.51 -0.59
N ALA A 89 1.98 -15.03 0.37
CA ALA A 89 1.17 -15.89 1.22
C ALA A 89 0.07 -16.61 0.42
N VAL A 90 -0.65 -15.88 -0.43
CA VAL A 90 -1.70 -16.44 -1.29
C VAL A 90 -1.12 -17.44 -2.30
N GLU A 91 0.01 -17.12 -2.93
CA GLU A 91 0.70 -18.04 -3.84
C GLU A 91 1.12 -19.32 -3.14
N LYS A 92 1.63 -19.25 -1.90
CA LYS A 92 1.97 -20.44 -1.10
C LYS A 92 0.75 -21.26 -0.70
N GLU A 93 -0.36 -20.61 -0.36
CA GLU A 93 -1.64 -21.29 -0.10
C GLU A 93 -2.06 -22.09 -1.34
N HIS A 94 -1.98 -21.50 -2.53
CA HIS A 94 -2.30 -22.18 -3.79
C HIS A 94 -1.30 -23.28 -4.21
N ASP A 95 -0.01 -23.11 -3.93
CA ASP A 95 1.03 -24.12 -4.23
C ASP A 95 0.97 -25.33 -3.27
N SER A 96 0.41 -25.16 -2.08
CA SER A 96 0.28 -26.23 -1.07
C SER A 96 -1.01 -27.03 -1.19
N GLU A 97 -1.89 -26.69 -2.13
CA GLU A 97 -3.13 -27.42 -2.45
C GLU A 97 -2.96 -28.49 -3.56
N TRP A 98 -1.73 -28.78 -4.00
CA TRP A 98 -1.40 -29.84 -4.97
C TRP A 98 -0.53 -30.95 -4.38
#